data_AF-A0A973Q9I3-F1
#
_entry.id   AF-A0A973Q9I3-F1
#
_cell.length_a   1.000
_cell.length_b   1.000
_cell.length_c   1.000
_cell.angle_alpha   90.00
_cell.angle_beta   90.00
_cell.angle_gamma   90.00
#
_symmetry.space_group_name_H-M   'P 1'
#
loop_
_entity.id
_entity.type
_entity.pdbx_description
1 polymer ?
#
loop_
_entity_poly.entity_id
_entity_poly.type
_entity_poly.pdbx_seq_one_letter_code
_entity_poly.pdbx_strand_id
1 'polypeptide(L)'
;MADPGPHEAIVATYGQAQQRAVAGSLATVDELWGRLDGGDLTGSWLSGVGEQIRRAVAAGQLLAASTGQPYVDAMVAADGLDSDYLPGADRVPPRAFALSAADGRPLDSLLYLPVIRTKTLLQGGMTLQQAMLRGLFDLQRMVASEVADAGRGAVGAAMVANRRVTGYIRQVRSGACARCAVLAGRWYRWNADFQRHKRCQCYGVPATAARRGRPGSPREFFDDLSEEEQDRRFTREGAEAIRAGADVAQVVNVHRPLSDTTTLSGTGKGSLFYRRELQAAERATGIRYARGSADIEAGLPRFKLTTLRLTPAEIYRLAAGREELIGLLRRYGYLI
;
A
#
# COMPACT_ATOMS: atom_id res chain seq x y z
N MET A 1 6.92 -2.67 33.18
CA MET A 1 6.99 -2.13 31.81
C MET A 1 6.67 -0.66 31.91
N ALA A 2 7.57 0.23 31.48
CA ALA A 2 7.28 1.66 31.42
C ALA A 2 6.09 1.89 30.47
N ASP A 3 5.25 2.88 30.79
CA ASP A 3 4.16 3.31 29.93
C ASP A 3 4.78 3.83 28.61
N PRO A 4 4.43 3.29 27.44
CA PRO A 4 4.98 3.76 26.17
C PRO A 4 4.69 5.25 26.00
N GLY A 5 5.68 6.02 25.55
CA GLY A 5 5.50 7.43 25.26
C GLY A 5 4.36 7.66 24.25
N PRO A 6 3.75 8.86 24.20
CA PRO A 6 2.55 9.12 23.41
C PRO A 6 2.71 8.73 21.92
N HIS A 7 3.88 8.95 21.33
CA HIS A 7 4.18 8.56 19.95
C HIS A 7 4.17 7.04 19.73
N GLU A 8 4.71 6.28 20.69
CA GLU A 8 4.79 4.82 20.59
C GLU A 8 3.38 4.20 20.67
N ALA A 9 2.54 4.71 21.55
CA ALA A 9 1.13 4.31 21.63
C ALA A 9 0.39 4.58 20.31
N ILE A 10 0.54 5.78 19.72
CA ILE A 10 -0.07 6.14 18.43
C ILE A 10 0.40 5.21 17.31
N VAL A 11 1.70 4.95 17.25
CA VAL A 11 2.31 4.02 16.28
C VAL A 11 1.76 2.60 16.45
N ALA A 12 1.67 2.11 17.69
CA ALA A 12 1.13 0.78 17.98
C ALA A 12 -0.34 0.66 17.57
N THR A 13 -1.18 1.65 17.90
CA THR A 13 -2.58 1.69 17.49
C THR A 13 -2.74 1.68 15.97
N TYR A 14 -1.97 2.50 15.25
CA TYR A 14 -1.97 2.50 13.79
C TYR A 14 -1.52 1.13 13.25
N GLY A 15 -0.44 0.57 13.78
CA GLY A 15 0.08 -0.74 13.38
C GLY A 15 -0.90 -1.90 13.58
N GLN A 16 -1.68 -1.86 14.66
CA GLN A 16 -2.76 -2.82 14.93
C GLN A 16 -3.92 -2.65 13.95
N ALA A 17 -4.33 -1.42 13.66
CA ALA A 17 -5.40 -1.16 12.69
C ALA A 17 -5.03 -1.67 11.29
N GLN A 18 -3.78 -1.44 10.85
CA GLN A 18 -3.26 -1.97 9.59
C GLN A 18 -3.26 -3.50 9.56
N GLN A 19 -2.85 -4.15 10.66
CA GLN A 19 -2.89 -5.61 10.77
C GLN A 19 -4.30 -6.16 10.71
N ARG A 20 -5.27 -5.54 11.39
CA ARG A 20 -6.68 -5.97 11.34
C ARG A 20 -7.23 -5.86 9.92
N ALA A 21 -6.92 -4.78 9.20
CA ALA A 21 -7.34 -4.61 7.82
C ALA A 21 -6.79 -5.71 6.90
N VAL A 22 -5.50 -6.04 7.04
CA VAL A 22 -4.86 -7.12 6.29
C VAL A 22 -5.44 -8.48 6.67
N ALA A 23 -5.48 -8.81 7.96
CA ALA A 23 -5.95 -10.11 8.45
C ALA A 23 -7.41 -10.39 8.08
N GLY A 24 -8.30 -9.39 8.23
CA GLY A 24 -9.69 -9.52 7.82
C GLY A 24 -9.83 -9.75 6.32
N SER A 25 -9.04 -9.03 5.51
CA SER A 25 -9.05 -9.22 4.06
C SER A 25 -8.56 -10.61 3.66
N LEU A 26 -7.50 -11.11 4.31
CA LEU A 26 -6.94 -12.45 4.07
C LEU A 26 -7.96 -13.54 4.41
N ALA A 27 -8.61 -13.47 5.57
CA ALA A 27 -9.62 -14.43 5.97
C ALA A 27 -10.76 -14.55 4.95
N THR A 28 -11.26 -13.41 4.45
CA THR A 28 -12.34 -13.40 3.44
C THR A 28 -11.87 -13.95 2.09
N VAL A 29 -10.67 -13.60 1.62
CA VAL A 29 -10.20 -14.11 0.32
C VAL A 29 -9.83 -15.59 0.36
N ASP A 30 -9.37 -16.09 1.50
CA ASP A 30 -9.09 -17.52 1.70
C ASP A 30 -10.36 -18.35 1.56
N GLU A 31 -11.45 -17.91 2.21
CA GLU A 31 -12.76 -18.54 2.09
C GLU A 31 -13.27 -18.50 0.65
N LEU A 32 -13.20 -17.34 -0.01
CA LEU A 32 -13.70 -17.17 -1.38
C LEU A 32 -12.88 -17.97 -2.40
N TRP A 33 -11.55 -18.07 -2.20
CA TRP A 33 -10.70 -18.90 -3.05
C TRP A 33 -11.07 -20.38 -2.98
N GLY A 34 -11.43 -20.86 -1.79
CA GLY A 34 -11.91 -22.22 -1.58
C GLY A 34 -13.23 -22.54 -2.30
N ARG A 35 -13.98 -21.53 -2.76
CA ARG A 35 -15.22 -21.69 -3.54
C ARG A 35 -14.99 -21.79 -5.05
N LEU A 36 -13.76 -21.64 -5.53
CA LEU A 36 -13.46 -21.81 -6.95
C LEU A 36 -13.68 -23.28 -7.37
N ASP A 37 -14.25 -23.45 -8.55
CA ASP A 37 -14.38 -24.77 -9.16
C ASP A 37 -13.03 -25.18 -9.76
N GLY A 38 -12.45 -26.27 -9.25
CA GLY A 38 -11.19 -26.80 -9.74
C GLY A 38 -11.24 -27.32 -11.18
N GLY A 39 -12.43 -27.69 -11.68
CA GLY A 39 -12.66 -28.09 -13.07
C GLY A 39 -12.80 -26.90 -14.02
N ASP A 40 -13.30 -25.76 -13.53
CA ASP A 40 -13.43 -24.51 -14.30
C ASP A 40 -13.09 -23.28 -13.46
N LEU A 41 -11.78 -23.07 -13.26
CA LEU A 41 -11.27 -21.94 -12.48
C LEU A 41 -11.64 -20.58 -13.10
N THR A 42 -11.71 -20.49 -14.43
CA THR A 42 -12.02 -19.24 -15.11
C THR A 42 -13.51 -18.95 -15.05
N GLY A 43 -14.37 -19.93 -15.31
CA GLY A 43 -15.82 -19.76 -15.22
C GLY A 43 -16.28 -19.45 -13.80
N SER A 44 -15.81 -20.19 -12.79
CA SER A 44 -16.16 -19.92 -11.39
C SER A 44 -15.69 -18.54 -10.91
N TRP A 45 -14.51 -18.08 -11.36
CA TRP A 45 -14.05 -16.71 -11.11
C TRP A 45 -15.01 -15.67 -11.70
N LEU A 46 -15.37 -15.82 -12.98
CA LEU A 46 -16.23 -14.89 -13.71
C LEU A 46 -17.71 -14.93 -13.24
N SER A 47 -18.16 -16.07 -12.71
CA SER A 47 -19.51 -16.27 -12.16
C SER A 47 -19.75 -15.58 -10.81
N GLY A 48 -18.77 -14.84 -10.29
CA GLY A 48 -18.97 -13.92 -9.16
C GLY A 48 -17.98 -14.08 -8.01
N VAL A 49 -17.17 -15.15 -7.97
CA VAL A 49 -16.12 -15.29 -6.94
C VAL A 49 -15.09 -14.18 -7.07
N GLY A 50 -14.66 -13.85 -8.29
CA GLY A 50 -13.70 -12.78 -8.56
C GLY A 50 -14.18 -11.40 -8.12
N GLU A 51 -15.46 -11.09 -8.33
CA GLU A 51 -16.06 -9.83 -7.90
C GLU A 51 -16.15 -9.73 -6.37
N GLN A 52 -16.47 -10.83 -5.69
CA GLN A 52 -16.48 -10.88 -4.22
C GLN A 52 -15.07 -10.68 -3.66
N ILE A 53 -14.05 -11.34 -4.22
CA ILE A 53 -12.65 -11.15 -3.82
C ILE A 53 -12.24 -9.69 -4.04
N ARG A 54 -12.54 -9.11 -5.20
CA ARG A 54 -12.24 -7.70 -5.50
C ARG A 54 -12.88 -6.74 -4.50
N ARG A 55 -14.14 -6.98 -4.10
CA ARG A 55 -14.84 -6.18 -3.07
C ARG A 55 -14.21 -6.32 -1.69
N ALA A 56 -13.86 -7.54 -1.29
CA ALA A 56 -13.19 -7.80 -0.01
C ALA A 56 -11.86 -7.04 0.10
N VAL A 57 -11.03 -7.12 -0.94
CA VAL A 57 -9.75 -6.40 -0.99
C VAL A 57 -9.96 -4.88 -0.99
N ALA A 58 -10.92 -4.37 -1.76
CA ALA A 58 -11.23 -2.94 -1.77
C ALA A 58 -11.76 -2.42 -0.42
N ALA A 59 -12.52 -3.24 0.32
CA ALA A 59 -12.95 -2.91 1.67
C ALA A 59 -11.76 -2.86 2.64
N GLY A 60 -10.82 -3.81 2.53
CA GLY A 60 -9.55 -3.79 3.26
C GLY A 60 -8.73 -2.54 2.97
N GLN A 61 -8.56 -2.19 1.69
CA GLN A 61 -7.88 -0.96 1.25
C GLN A 61 -8.54 0.29 1.85
N LEU A 62 -9.87 0.35 1.82
CA LEU A 62 -10.62 1.48 2.39
C LEU A 62 -10.41 1.60 3.91
N LEU A 63 -10.47 0.47 4.63
CA LEU A 63 -10.23 0.43 6.07
C LEU A 63 -8.81 0.91 6.40
N ALA A 64 -7.79 0.35 5.73
CA ALA A 64 -6.40 0.73 5.92
C ALA A 64 -6.13 2.21 5.58
N ALA A 65 -6.69 2.73 4.49
CA ALA A 65 -6.55 4.13 4.09
C ALA A 65 -7.25 5.09 5.06
N SER A 66 -8.37 4.67 5.66
CA SER A 66 -9.15 5.54 6.55
C SER A 66 -8.40 5.94 7.83
N THR A 67 -7.39 5.17 8.24
CA THR A 67 -6.58 5.47 9.43
C THR A 67 -5.39 6.36 9.13
N GLY A 68 -5.10 6.68 7.86
CA GLY A 68 -3.88 7.38 7.47
C GLY A 68 -3.82 8.83 7.94
N GLN A 69 -4.85 9.63 7.67
CA GLN A 69 -4.89 11.03 8.10
C GLN A 69 -4.98 11.18 9.63
N PRO A 70 -5.87 10.45 10.35
CA PRO A 70 -5.89 10.50 11.82
C PRO A 70 -4.55 10.15 12.47
N TYR A 71 -3.81 9.22 11.87
CA TYR A 71 -2.46 8.88 12.34
C TYR A 71 -1.49 10.05 12.20
N VAL A 72 -1.50 10.76 11.07
CA VAL A 72 -0.67 11.96 10.87
C VAL A 72 -1.05 13.05 11.86
N ASP A 73 -2.34 13.31 12.04
CA ASP A 73 -2.83 14.33 12.99
C ASP A 73 -2.43 14.02 14.43
N ALA A 74 -2.61 12.78 14.87
CA ALA A 74 -2.21 12.34 16.20
C ALA A 74 -0.71 12.51 16.44
N MET A 75 0.12 12.19 15.44
CA MET A 75 1.58 12.34 15.53
C MET A 75 2.01 13.81 15.61
N VAL A 76 1.34 14.73 14.91
CA VAL A 76 1.60 16.16 14.98
C VAL A 76 1.15 16.72 16.33
N ALA A 77 -0.02 16.33 16.82
CA ALA A 77 -0.53 16.71 18.14
C ALA A 77 0.39 16.21 19.27
N ALA A 78 0.91 14.98 19.17
CA ALA A 78 1.87 14.43 20.13
C ALA A 78 3.22 15.17 20.12
N ASP A 79 3.55 15.88 19.03
CA ASP A 79 4.70 16.79 18.97
C ASP A 79 4.36 18.19 19.56
N GLY A 80 3.17 18.39 20.14
CA GLY A 80 2.72 19.65 20.74
C GLY A 80 2.33 20.72 19.71
N LEU A 81 1.98 20.30 18.49
CA LEU A 81 1.67 21.18 17.37
C LEU A 81 0.24 20.95 16.88
N ASP A 82 -0.36 22.01 16.32
CA ASP A 82 -1.59 21.88 15.54
C ASP A 82 -1.27 21.56 14.07
N SER A 83 -2.04 20.64 13.49
CA SER A 83 -1.98 20.33 12.06
C SER A 83 -2.18 21.60 11.24
N ASP A 84 -1.28 21.81 10.28
CA ASP A 84 -1.31 22.97 9.38
C ASP A 84 -1.47 22.47 7.94
N TYR A 85 -2.71 22.12 7.60
CA TYR A 85 -3.05 21.67 6.26
C TYR A 85 -3.05 22.83 5.28
N LEU A 86 -2.56 22.57 4.07
CA LEU A 86 -2.64 23.53 2.98
C LEU A 86 -4.12 23.80 2.62
N PRO A 87 -4.46 25.04 2.22
CA PRO A 87 -5.85 25.40 1.90
C PRO A 87 -6.46 24.47 0.86
N GLY A 88 -7.59 23.83 1.18
CA GLY A 88 -8.25 22.84 0.33
C GLY A 88 -7.49 21.52 0.20
N ALA A 89 -6.70 21.12 1.19
CA ALA A 89 -6.07 19.80 1.28
C ALA A 89 -6.20 19.21 2.69
N ASP A 90 -7.16 19.73 3.46
CA ASP A 90 -7.49 19.37 4.84
C ASP A 90 -8.15 18.00 4.97
N ARG A 91 -8.47 17.34 3.86
CA ARG A 91 -9.10 16.02 3.84
C ARG A 91 -8.50 15.09 2.79
N VAL A 92 -7.96 13.96 3.25
CA VAL A 92 -7.52 12.85 2.41
C VAL A 92 -8.69 11.87 2.22
N PRO A 93 -9.27 11.74 1.03
CA PRO A 93 -10.39 10.82 0.78
C PRO A 93 -9.92 9.34 0.77
N PRO A 94 -10.32 8.49 1.74
CA PRO A 94 -9.84 7.11 1.80
C PRO A 94 -10.22 6.28 0.56
N ARG A 95 -11.38 6.58 -0.05
CA ARG A 95 -11.86 5.93 -1.28
C ARG A 95 -10.94 6.13 -2.48
N ALA A 96 -10.04 7.12 -2.45
CA ALA A 96 -9.07 7.35 -3.53
C ALA A 96 -7.98 6.29 -3.60
N PHE A 97 -7.77 5.54 -2.51
CA PHE A 97 -6.75 4.50 -2.33
C PHE A 97 -7.32 3.09 -2.39
N ALA A 98 -8.60 2.94 -2.75
CA ALA A 98 -9.26 1.67 -2.95
C ALA A 98 -9.54 1.42 -4.44
N LEU A 99 -9.79 0.15 -4.80
CA LEU A 99 -10.20 -0.29 -6.14
C LEU A 99 -9.12 -0.16 -7.23
N SER A 100 -7.90 0.22 -6.88
CA SER A 100 -6.73 0.25 -7.75
C SER A 100 -5.60 -0.47 -7.04
N ALA A 101 -4.76 -1.16 -7.81
CA ALA A 101 -3.54 -1.74 -7.29
C ALA A 101 -2.49 -0.64 -7.06
N ALA A 102 -1.48 -0.94 -6.26
CA ALA A 102 -0.41 -0.04 -5.89
C ALA A 102 0.50 0.35 -7.08
N ASP A 103 0.57 -0.50 -8.11
CA ASP A 103 1.21 -0.24 -9.41
C ASP A 103 0.27 0.52 -10.39
N GLY A 104 -0.83 1.06 -9.86
CA GLY A 104 -1.82 1.78 -10.61
C GLY A 104 -2.90 0.86 -11.15
N ARG A 105 -2.62 -0.30 -11.75
CA ARG A 105 -3.60 -1.04 -12.58
C ARG A 105 -4.95 -1.34 -11.91
N PRO A 106 -6.02 -1.59 -12.68
CA PRO A 106 -7.29 -2.07 -12.15
C PRO A 106 -7.08 -3.30 -11.25
N LEU A 107 -7.67 -3.28 -10.05
CA LEU A 107 -7.42 -4.29 -9.01
C LEU A 107 -7.79 -5.72 -9.46
N ASP A 108 -8.84 -5.86 -10.26
CA ASP A 108 -9.26 -7.13 -10.89
C ASP A 108 -8.15 -7.76 -11.75
N SER A 109 -7.41 -6.96 -12.53
CA SER A 109 -6.33 -7.46 -13.37
C SER A 109 -5.16 -8.05 -12.56
N LEU A 110 -4.89 -7.51 -11.37
CA LEU A 110 -3.92 -8.07 -10.42
C LEU A 110 -4.46 -9.35 -9.78
N LEU A 111 -5.69 -9.29 -9.27
CA LEU A 111 -6.27 -10.38 -8.49
C LEU A 111 -6.61 -11.62 -9.32
N TYR A 112 -6.66 -11.53 -10.65
CA TYR A 112 -6.82 -12.70 -11.53
C TYR A 112 -5.51 -13.46 -11.81
N LEU A 113 -4.33 -12.86 -11.58
CA LEU A 113 -3.04 -13.52 -11.82
C LEU A 113 -2.85 -14.85 -11.06
N PRO A 114 -3.30 -15.00 -9.79
CA PRO A 114 -3.27 -16.29 -9.09
C PRO A 114 -4.02 -17.40 -9.82
N VAL A 115 -5.17 -17.11 -10.45
CA VAL A 115 -5.92 -18.10 -11.26
C VAL A 115 -5.09 -18.56 -12.44
N ILE A 116 -4.47 -17.62 -13.18
CA ILE A 116 -3.57 -17.94 -14.30
C ILE A 116 -2.44 -18.84 -13.82
N ARG A 117 -1.80 -18.50 -12.70
CA ARG A 117 -0.71 -19.29 -12.13
C ARG A 117 -1.15 -20.70 -11.73
N THR A 118 -2.31 -20.85 -11.09
CA THR A 118 -2.86 -22.17 -10.76
C THR A 118 -3.07 -23.02 -12.03
N LYS A 119 -3.62 -22.44 -13.09
CA LYS A 119 -3.79 -23.13 -14.39
C LYS A 119 -2.45 -23.55 -15.00
N THR A 120 -1.43 -22.68 -14.95
CA THR A 120 -0.09 -23.02 -15.43
C THR A 120 0.55 -24.15 -14.63
N LEU A 121 0.37 -24.19 -13.31
CA LEU A 121 0.90 -25.26 -12.46
C LEU A 121 0.21 -26.61 -12.72
N LEU A 122 -1.12 -26.59 -12.95
CA LEU A 122 -1.87 -27.76 -13.39
C LEU A 122 -1.35 -28.30 -14.73
N GLN A 123 -1.13 -27.42 -15.72
CA GLN A 123 -0.52 -27.78 -17.00
C GLN A 123 0.89 -28.34 -16.83
N GLY A 124 1.64 -27.86 -15.83
CA GLY A 124 2.96 -28.37 -15.45
C GLY A 124 2.94 -29.69 -14.68
N GLY A 125 1.79 -30.35 -14.52
CA GLY A 125 1.67 -31.67 -13.90
C GLY A 125 1.48 -31.67 -12.38
N MET A 126 1.28 -30.51 -11.73
CA MET A 126 0.92 -30.49 -10.31
C MET A 126 -0.50 -30.99 -10.09
N THR A 127 -0.76 -31.59 -8.92
CA THR A 127 -2.13 -31.94 -8.53
C THR A 127 -2.97 -30.68 -8.31
N LEU A 128 -4.30 -30.81 -8.43
CA LEU A 128 -5.23 -29.70 -8.17
C LEU A 128 -5.01 -29.08 -6.79
N GLN A 129 -4.85 -29.91 -5.76
CA GLN A 129 -4.62 -29.43 -4.39
C GLN A 129 -3.34 -28.59 -4.29
N GLN A 130 -2.22 -29.07 -4.87
CA GLN A 130 -0.95 -28.35 -4.86
C GLN A 130 -1.03 -27.01 -5.61
N ALA A 131 -1.64 -27.03 -6.80
CA ALA A 131 -1.79 -25.84 -7.63
C ALA A 131 -2.72 -24.79 -7.00
N MET A 132 -3.82 -25.23 -6.38
CA MET A 132 -4.76 -24.36 -5.66
C MET A 132 -4.12 -23.73 -4.43
N LEU A 133 -3.36 -24.50 -3.64
CA LEU A 133 -2.64 -23.99 -2.48
C LEU A 133 -1.58 -22.96 -2.89
N ARG A 134 -0.87 -23.19 -4.00
CA ARG A 134 0.12 -22.23 -4.51
C ARG A 134 -0.53 -20.94 -5.02
N GLY A 135 -1.66 -21.05 -5.73
CA GLY A 135 -2.46 -19.89 -6.14
C GLY A 135 -2.94 -19.08 -4.95
N LEU A 136 -3.43 -19.74 -3.90
CA LEU A 136 -3.83 -19.09 -2.66
C LEU A 136 -2.69 -18.27 -2.03
N PHE A 137 -1.49 -18.86 -1.90
CA PHE A 137 -0.34 -18.13 -1.36
C PHE A 137 0.06 -16.90 -2.18
N ASP A 138 -0.15 -16.93 -3.49
CA ASP A 138 0.05 -15.77 -4.35
C ASP A 138 -1.02 -14.71 -4.15
N LEU A 139 -2.29 -15.11 -4.08
CA LEU A 139 -3.40 -14.21 -3.79
C LEU A 139 -3.19 -13.52 -2.44
N GLN A 140 -2.95 -14.27 -1.37
CA GLN A 140 -2.68 -13.74 -0.03
C GLN A 140 -1.52 -12.74 -0.04
N ARG A 141 -0.43 -13.03 -0.77
CA ARG A 141 0.71 -12.12 -0.92
C ARG A 141 0.33 -10.80 -1.59
N MET A 142 -0.48 -10.86 -2.65
CA MET A 142 -0.97 -9.68 -3.35
C MET A 142 -1.88 -8.88 -2.43
N VAL A 143 -2.91 -9.50 -1.86
CA VAL A 143 -3.88 -8.88 -0.96
C VAL A 143 -3.22 -8.18 0.22
N ALA A 144 -2.32 -8.86 0.93
CA ALA A 144 -1.61 -8.26 2.06
C ALA A 144 -0.77 -7.04 1.64
N SER A 145 -0.20 -7.06 0.43
CA SER A 145 0.59 -5.93 -0.08
C SER A 145 -0.32 -4.75 -0.46
N GLU A 146 -1.39 -5.01 -1.21
CA GLU A 146 -2.32 -3.97 -1.70
C GLU A 146 -3.06 -3.25 -0.59
N VAL A 147 -3.52 -3.98 0.44
CA VAL A 147 -4.18 -3.38 1.60
C VAL A 147 -3.22 -2.49 2.38
N ALA A 148 -1.99 -2.97 2.63
CA ALA A 148 -0.98 -2.19 3.33
C ALA A 148 -0.50 -0.97 2.52
N ASP A 149 -0.45 -1.06 1.19
CA ASP A 149 -0.10 0.06 0.32
C ASP A 149 -1.17 1.15 0.33
N ALA A 150 -2.45 0.80 0.42
CA ALA A 150 -3.53 1.79 0.54
C ALA A 150 -3.37 2.65 1.81
N GLY A 151 -3.05 2.03 2.95
CA GLY A 151 -2.72 2.74 4.20
C GLY A 151 -1.52 3.65 4.06
N ARG A 152 -0.39 3.13 3.52
CA ARG A 152 0.83 3.93 3.28
C ARG A 152 0.58 5.11 2.34
N GLY A 153 -0.16 4.91 1.26
CA GLY A 153 -0.51 5.96 0.31
C GLY A 153 -1.31 7.08 0.97
N ALA A 154 -2.28 6.72 1.81
CA ALA A 154 -3.09 7.70 2.55
C ALA A 154 -2.25 8.50 3.57
N VAL A 155 -1.35 7.83 4.31
CA VAL A 155 -0.41 8.51 5.21
C VAL A 155 0.48 9.48 4.42
N GLY A 156 1.08 9.04 3.31
CA GLY A 156 1.90 9.91 2.47
C GLY A 156 1.13 11.16 2.02
N ALA A 157 -0.09 10.99 1.51
CA ALA A 157 -0.91 12.12 1.05
C ALA A 157 -1.24 13.10 2.19
N ALA A 158 -1.56 12.59 3.38
CA ALA A 158 -1.79 13.42 4.57
C ALA A 158 -0.51 14.19 4.99
N MET A 159 0.64 13.53 4.96
CA MET A 159 1.93 14.17 5.26
C MET A 159 2.27 15.30 4.27
N VAL A 160 2.01 15.09 2.97
CA VAL A 160 2.19 16.14 1.95
C VAL A 160 1.28 17.32 2.19
N ALA A 161 0.03 17.05 2.57
CA ALA A 161 -0.95 18.10 2.78
C ALA A 161 -0.66 18.93 4.04
N ASN A 162 -0.05 18.33 5.07
CA ASN A 162 0.22 18.98 6.36
C ASN A 162 1.63 19.59 6.44
N ARG A 163 1.73 20.93 6.45
CA ARG A 163 3.00 21.67 6.48
C ARG A 163 3.85 21.44 7.73
N ARG A 164 3.24 21.02 8.85
CA ARG A 164 4.00 20.65 10.07
C ARG A 164 4.87 19.42 9.85
N VAL A 165 4.46 18.53 8.95
CA VAL A 165 5.20 17.32 8.65
C VAL A 165 6.36 17.62 7.71
N THR A 166 7.57 17.34 8.19
CA THR A 166 8.83 17.54 7.46
C THR A 166 9.35 16.26 6.84
N GLY A 167 8.88 15.10 7.31
CA GLY A 167 9.36 13.80 6.87
C GLY A 167 8.66 12.64 7.55
N TYR A 168 9.22 11.45 7.38
CA TYR A 168 8.89 10.29 8.20
C TYR A 168 10.16 9.56 8.64
N ILE A 169 10.05 8.87 9.76
CA ILE A 169 11.05 7.93 10.25
C ILE A 169 10.57 6.52 9.91
N ARG A 170 11.42 5.70 9.29
CA ARG A 170 11.04 4.34 8.90
C ARG A 170 10.96 3.44 10.14
N GLN A 171 9.75 3.10 10.56
CA GLN A 171 9.56 2.08 11.59
C GLN A 171 9.53 0.70 10.95
N VAL A 172 10.38 -0.16 11.47
CA VAL A 172 10.47 -1.56 11.11
C VAL A 172 9.80 -2.36 12.21
N ARG A 173 9.03 -3.37 11.83
CA ARG A 173 8.35 -4.28 12.77
C ARG A 173 9.14 -5.57 12.89
N SER A 174 8.94 -6.26 14.02
CA SER A 174 9.26 -7.68 14.13
C SER A 174 8.65 -8.43 12.93
N GLY A 175 9.44 -9.28 12.27
CA GLY A 175 9.04 -9.92 11.01
C GLY A 175 9.72 -9.37 9.75
N ALA A 176 10.32 -8.18 9.79
CA ALA A 176 10.90 -7.55 8.59
C ALA A 176 12.18 -8.26 8.09
N CYS A 177 12.46 -8.21 6.78
CA CYS A 177 13.71 -8.77 6.23
C CYS A 177 14.90 -7.83 6.48
N ALA A 178 16.12 -8.34 6.31
CA ALA A 178 17.37 -7.59 6.49
C ALA A 178 17.42 -6.27 5.69
N ARG A 179 16.85 -6.22 4.47
CA ARG A 179 16.76 -4.99 3.67
C ARG A 179 15.87 -3.90 4.27
N CYS A 180 14.90 -4.28 5.08
CA CYS A 180 14.10 -3.31 5.84
C CYS A 180 14.81 -2.91 7.13
N ALA A 181 15.51 -3.84 7.79
CA ALA A 181 16.26 -3.60 9.02
C ALA A 181 17.27 -2.46 8.87
N VAL A 182 18.01 -2.41 7.77
CA VAL A 182 18.98 -1.33 7.49
C VAL A 182 18.34 0.05 7.33
N LEU A 183 17.03 0.09 7.04
CA LEU A 183 16.28 1.32 6.91
C LEU A 183 15.62 1.73 8.23
N ALA A 184 15.64 0.87 9.26
CA ALA A 184 15.05 1.16 10.57
C ALA A 184 15.54 2.48 11.09
N GLY A 185 14.62 3.31 11.59
CA GLY A 185 14.85 4.64 12.15
C GLY A 185 15.43 5.69 11.19
N ARG A 186 15.68 5.36 9.93
CA ARG A 186 16.16 6.35 8.96
C ARG A 186 15.05 7.37 8.71
N TRP A 187 15.42 8.65 8.79
CA TRP A 187 14.54 9.75 8.41
C TRP A 187 14.56 9.96 6.90
N TYR A 188 13.39 10.24 6.36
CA TYR A 188 13.15 10.56 4.95
C TYR A 188 12.32 11.83 4.88
N ARG A 189 12.60 12.67 3.89
CA ARG A 189 11.84 13.90 3.66
C ARG A 189 10.38 13.57 3.28
N TRP A 190 9.46 14.50 3.54
CA TRP A 190 8.01 14.33 3.35
C TRP A 190 7.59 13.94 1.92
N ASN A 191 8.42 14.22 0.90
CA ASN A 191 8.18 13.83 -0.50
C ASN A 191 8.92 12.55 -0.93
N ALA A 192 9.66 11.91 -0.04
CA ALA A 192 10.35 10.67 -0.36
C ALA A 192 9.32 9.54 -0.51
N ASP A 193 9.45 8.77 -1.60
CA ASP A 193 8.62 7.60 -1.80
C ASP A 193 8.96 6.50 -0.77
N PHE A 194 7.94 5.78 -0.31
CA PHE A 194 8.11 4.69 0.64
C PHE A 194 8.56 3.42 -0.07
N GLN A 195 9.85 3.34 -0.39
CA GLN A 195 10.44 2.19 -1.06
C GLN A 195 10.26 0.90 -0.23
N ARG A 196 9.78 -0.15 -0.89
CA ARG A 196 9.46 -1.43 -0.25
C ARG A 196 9.52 -2.59 -1.23
N HIS A 197 9.59 -3.81 -0.70
CA HIS A 197 9.29 -5.03 -1.43
C HIS A 197 7.89 -5.55 -1.07
N LYS A 198 7.40 -6.57 -1.80
CA LYS A 198 6.13 -7.27 -1.46
C LYS A 198 6.21 -7.86 -0.03
N ARG A 199 5.10 -7.85 0.71
CA ARG A 199 5.02 -8.26 2.15
C ARG A 199 5.83 -7.40 3.14
N CYS A 200 6.28 -6.21 2.75
CA CYS A 200 6.89 -5.28 3.70
C CYS A 200 5.84 -4.80 4.72
N GLN A 201 6.11 -5.03 6.01
CA GLN A 201 5.25 -4.62 7.12
C GLN A 201 5.66 -3.28 7.75
N CYS A 202 6.66 -2.61 7.17
CA CYS A 202 7.12 -1.32 7.65
C CYS A 202 6.10 -0.22 7.34
N TYR A 203 6.12 0.82 8.17
CA TYR A 203 5.38 2.06 7.95
C TYR A 203 6.28 3.26 8.22
N GLY A 204 5.89 4.42 7.70
CA GLY A 204 6.56 5.68 7.98
C GLY A 204 5.91 6.34 9.18
N VAL A 205 6.71 6.67 10.19
CA VAL A 205 6.30 7.46 11.36
C VAL A 205 6.40 8.92 10.99
N PRO A 206 5.29 9.65 10.78
CA PRO A 206 5.30 11.07 10.42
C PRO A 206 6.18 11.84 11.39
N ALA A 207 6.96 12.80 10.90
CA ALA A 207 7.96 13.53 11.66
C ALA A 207 7.88 15.03 11.40
N THR A 208 7.78 15.81 12.47
CA THR A 208 7.79 17.28 12.41
C THR A 208 9.21 17.83 12.61
N ALA A 209 9.36 19.16 12.56
CA ALA A 209 10.64 19.79 12.84
C ALA A 209 11.13 19.55 14.28
N ALA A 210 10.21 19.29 15.22
CA ALA A 210 10.53 18.97 16.62
C ALA A 210 11.14 17.56 16.77
N ARG A 211 10.95 16.67 15.78
CA ARG A 211 11.39 15.27 15.82
C ARG A 211 12.05 14.85 14.51
N ARG A 212 13.26 15.37 14.25
CA ARG A 212 14.04 15.06 13.04
C ARG A 212 14.80 13.71 13.07
N GLY A 213 14.60 12.86 14.09
CA GLY A 213 15.09 11.47 14.25
C GLY A 213 15.18 11.08 15.75
N ARG A 214 15.17 9.84 16.27
CA ARG A 214 14.87 8.46 15.80
C ARG A 214 13.99 7.80 16.90
N PRO A 215 12.98 7.00 16.53
CA PRO A 215 12.79 5.70 17.19
C PRO A 215 13.54 4.63 16.39
N GLY A 216 14.40 3.85 17.04
CA GLY A 216 15.06 2.68 16.44
C GLY A 216 16.40 2.98 15.74
N SER A 217 17.38 2.09 15.87
CA SER A 217 18.56 1.94 14.99
C SER A 217 18.55 0.60 14.25
N PRO A 218 19.25 0.43 13.10
CA PRO A 218 19.43 -0.90 12.51
C PRO A 218 20.03 -1.89 13.52
N ARG A 219 20.85 -1.37 14.43
CA ARG A 219 21.44 -2.11 15.54
C ARG A 219 20.37 -2.51 16.57
N GLU A 220 19.58 -1.57 17.08
CA GLU A 220 18.46 -1.88 17.99
C GLU A 220 17.50 -2.91 17.38
N PHE A 221 17.16 -2.78 16.09
CA PHE A 221 16.32 -3.79 15.43
C PHE A 221 16.96 -5.17 15.40
N PHE A 222 18.29 -5.27 15.18
CA PHE A 222 19.00 -6.54 15.20
C PHE A 222 19.02 -7.15 16.60
N ASP A 223 19.25 -6.31 17.61
CA ASP A 223 19.33 -6.72 19.02
C ASP A 223 17.95 -7.16 19.58
N ASP A 224 16.84 -6.65 19.03
CA ASP A 224 15.48 -7.06 19.37
C ASP A 224 15.09 -8.46 18.84
N LEU A 225 15.92 -9.09 18.00
CA LEU A 225 15.66 -10.42 17.44
C LEU A 225 16.26 -11.53 18.30
N SER A 226 15.62 -12.70 18.34
CA SER A 226 16.29 -13.91 18.82
C SER A 226 17.47 -14.29 17.93
N GLU A 227 18.47 -14.98 18.47
CA GLU A 227 19.66 -15.41 17.70
C GLU A 227 19.28 -16.21 16.45
N GLU A 228 18.32 -17.14 16.58
CA GLU A 228 17.78 -17.91 15.46
C GLU A 228 17.25 -17.01 14.34
N GLU A 229 16.61 -15.90 14.73
CA GLU A 229 15.97 -14.98 13.82
C GLU A 229 16.96 -13.95 13.23
N GLN A 230 18.04 -13.64 13.96
CA GLN A 230 19.21 -12.94 13.43
C GLN A 230 19.85 -13.78 12.33
N ASP A 231 20.19 -15.04 12.62
CA ASP A 231 20.86 -15.96 11.70
C ASP A 231 19.98 -16.23 10.46
N ARG A 232 18.66 -16.44 10.65
CA ARG A 232 17.72 -16.64 9.52
C ARG A 232 17.66 -15.44 8.58
N ARG A 233 17.82 -14.21 9.10
CA ARG A 233 17.62 -12.98 8.32
C ARG A 233 18.90 -12.43 7.70
N PHE A 234 20.01 -12.55 8.41
CA PHE A 234 21.30 -11.96 8.03
C PHE A 234 22.32 -13.00 7.57
N THR A 235 21.90 -14.27 7.47
CA THR A 235 22.78 -15.46 7.44
C THR A 235 23.51 -15.66 8.75
N ARG A 236 24.00 -16.88 9.00
CA ARG A 236 24.74 -17.20 10.23
C ARG A 236 26.01 -16.37 10.32
N GLU A 237 26.74 -16.27 9.21
CA GLU A 237 27.99 -15.53 9.09
C GLU A 237 27.77 -14.02 9.18
N GLY A 238 26.72 -13.50 8.53
CA GLY A 238 26.39 -12.07 8.61
C GLY A 238 25.89 -11.67 9.99
N ALA A 239 25.10 -12.51 10.67
CA ALA A 239 24.67 -12.27 12.04
C ALA A 239 25.84 -12.32 13.03
N GLU A 240 26.79 -13.25 12.86
CA GLU A 240 28.01 -13.31 13.66
C GLU A 240 28.88 -12.05 13.47
N ALA A 241 29.06 -11.59 12.23
CA ALA A 241 29.77 -10.34 11.95
C ALA A 241 29.09 -9.14 12.63
N ILE A 242 27.76 -9.06 12.58
CA ILE A 242 27.01 -7.98 13.26
C ILE A 242 27.18 -8.10 14.78
N ARG A 243 27.08 -9.30 15.38
CA ARG A 243 27.34 -9.52 16.82
C ARG A 243 28.76 -9.10 17.22
N ALA A 244 29.74 -9.27 16.34
CA ALA A 244 31.12 -8.83 16.51
C ALA A 244 31.35 -7.32 16.26
N GLY A 245 30.31 -6.54 15.95
CA GLY A 245 30.37 -5.09 15.81
C GLY A 245 30.41 -4.57 14.36
N ALA A 246 30.21 -5.42 13.36
CA ALA A 246 30.06 -4.96 11.99
C ALA A 246 28.79 -4.11 11.80
N ASP A 247 28.89 -3.08 10.95
CA ASP A 247 27.74 -2.25 10.59
C ASP A 247 26.70 -3.08 9.82
N VAL A 248 25.45 -3.04 10.30
CA VAL A 248 24.33 -3.82 9.74
C VAL A 248 24.09 -3.50 8.27
N ALA A 249 24.30 -2.26 7.83
CA ALA A 249 24.09 -1.88 6.43
C ALA A 249 25.22 -2.40 5.53
N GLN A 250 26.47 -2.42 6.00
CA GLN A 250 27.58 -3.01 5.26
C GLN A 250 27.37 -4.50 5.02
N VAL A 251 26.96 -5.26 6.04
CA VAL A 251 26.71 -6.70 5.94
C VAL A 251 25.58 -7.02 4.95
N VAL A 252 24.52 -6.23 4.92
CA VAL A 252 23.37 -6.46 4.03
C VAL A 252 23.64 -6.06 2.57
N ASN A 253 24.45 -5.03 2.32
CA ASN A 253 24.65 -4.49 0.98
C ASN A 253 25.58 -5.32 0.08
N VAL A 254 26.35 -6.27 0.64
CA VAL A 254 27.23 -7.19 -0.12
C VAL A 254 26.43 -8.13 -1.05
N HIS A 255 25.14 -8.33 -0.81
CA HIS A 255 24.31 -9.35 -1.50
C HIS A 255 23.31 -8.81 -2.54
N ARG A 256 23.62 -7.71 -3.25
CA ARG A 256 22.62 -7.01 -4.09
C ARG A 256 22.62 -7.43 -5.58
N PRO A 257 21.47 -7.85 -6.13
CA PRO A 257 21.08 -7.54 -7.50
C PRO A 257 20.09 -6.36 -7.54
N LEU A 258 20.24 -5.49 -8.53
CA LEU A 258 19.31 -4.39 -8.83
C LEU A 258 18.06 -4.94 -9.54
N SER A 259 16.88 -4.46 -9.16
CA SER A 259 15.66 -4.63 -9.95
C SER A 259 14.80 -3.38 -9.83
N ASP A 260 14.70 -2.67 -10.94
CA ASP A 260 13.69 -1.68 -11.24
C ASP A 260 12.35 -2.36 -11.49
N THR A 261 11.27 -1.77 -11.00
CA THR A 261 9.94 -2.02 -11.55
C THR A 261 9.10 -0.75 -11.48
N THR A 262 9.03 -0.07 -12.61
CA THR A 262 8.00 0.88 -13.01
C THR A 262 6.68 0.13 -13.26
N THR A 263 5.50 0.72 -12.98
CA THR A 263 4.24 0.42 -13.72
C THR A 263 3.11 1.40 -13.37
N LEU A 264 2.26 1.63 -14.39
CA LEU A 264 1.19 2.60 -14.56
C LEU A 264 -0.23 1.98 -14.49
N SER A 265 -1.24 2.76 -14.01
CA SER A 265 -2.66 2.89 -14.51
C SER A 265 -3.87 2.62 -13.57
N GLY A 266 -4.30 3.56 -12.72
CA GLY A 266 -5.51 3.40 -11.85
C GLY A 266 -6.81 4.06 -12.31
N THR A 267 -7.59 3.38 -13.15
CA THR A 267 -8.74 3.97 -13.89
C THR A 267 -10.12 3.38 -13.57
N GLY A 268 -10.28 2.67 -12.44
CA GLY A 268 -11.54 2.00 -12.09
C GLY A 268 -12.76 2.94 -12.01
N LYS A 269 -13.93 2.47 -12.50
CA LYS A 269 -15.21 3.23 -12.60
C LYS A 269 -15.71 3.84 -11.28
N GLY A 270 -15.27 3.31 -10.13
CA GLY A 270 -15.65 3.82 -8.79
C GLY A 270 -14.74 4.94 -8.24
N SER A 271 -13.59 5.19 -8.88
CA SER A 271 -12.58 6.14 -8.37
C SER A 271 -13.06 7.60 -8.47
N LEU A 272 -12.56 8.45 -7.57
CA LEU A 272 -12.82 9.91 -7.64
C LEU A 272 -12.25 10.53 -8.92
N PHE A 273 -11.09 10.04 -9.37
CA PHE A 273 -10.47 10.46 -10.63
C PHE A 273 -11.38 10.16 -11.83
N TYR A 274 -11.91 8.94 -11.93
CA TYR A 274 -12.86 8.58 -12.99
C TYR A 274 -14.08 9.51 -12.99
N ARG A 275 -14.64 9.81 -11.81
CA ARG A 275 -15.80 10.73 -11.69
C ARG A 275 -15.47 12.17 -12.08
N ARG A 276 -14.28 12.68 -11.72
CA ARG A 276 -13.83 14.02 -12.11
C ARG A 276 -13.65 14.13 -13.63
N GLU A 277 -13.01 13.14 -14.24
CA GLU A 277 -12.79 13.11 -15.69
C GLU A 277 -14.09 12.90 -16.48
N LEU A 278 -15.00 12.07 -15.96
CA LEU A 278 -16.37 11.92 -16.49
C LEU A 278 -17.09 13.28 -16.50
N GLN A 279 -17.13 13.98 -15.36
CA GLN A 279 -17.78 15.28 -15.26
C GLN A 279 -17.11 16.33 -16.15
N ALA A 280 -15.79 16.32 -16.26
CA ALA A 280 -15.05 17.20 -17.16
C ALA A 280 -15.42 16.94 -18.63
N ALA A 281 -15.52 15.68 -19.03
CA ALA A 281 -15.94 15.28 -20.38
C ALA A 281 -17.41 15.65 -20.66
N GLU A 282 -18.32 15.45 -19.70
CA GLU A 282 -19.73 15.88 -19.82
C GLU A 282 -19.82 17.41 -20.00
N ARG A 283 -19.02 18.18 -19.26
CA ARG A 283 -18.96 19.66 -19.39
C ARG A 283 -18.37 20.11 -20.71
N ALA A 284 -17.31 19.44 -21.19
CA ALA A 284 -16.61 19.81 -22.41
C ALA A 284 -17.39 19.46 -23.68
N THR A 285 -18.10 18.33 -23.67
CA THR A 285 -18.83 17.83 -24.85
C THR A 285 -20.33 18.15 -24.81
N GLY A 286 -20.88 18.47 -23.63
CA GLY A 286 -22.32 18.62 -23.42
C GLY A 286 -23.10 17.30 -23.41
N ILE A 287 -22.42 16.16 -23.59
CA ILE A 287 -23.03 14.83 -23.68
C ILE A 287 -23.04 14.19 -22.30
N ARG A 288 -24.21 13.73 -21.86
CA ARG A 288 -24.33 12.88 -20.66
C ARG A 288 -23.89 11.45 -21.00
N TYR A 289 -22.99 10.88 -20.19
CA TYR A 289 -22.54 9.50 -20.38
C TYR A 289 -23.25 8.53 -19.43
N ALA A 290 -23.30 7.26 -19.83
CA ALA A 290 -23.97 6.21 -19.08
C ALA A 290 -23.29 5.88 -17.75
N ARG A 291 -24.09 5.72 -16.69
CA ARG A 291 -23.63 5.42 -15.31
C ARG A 291 -23.94 3.99 -14.87
N GLY A 292 -24.90 3.33 -15.53
CA GLY A 292 -25.30 1.95 -15.26
C GLY A 292 -25.89 1.26 -16.49
N SER A 293 -26.32 0.02 -16.32
CA SER A 293 -26.88 -0.82 -17.40
C SER A 293 -28.12 -0.18 -18.04
N ALA A 294 -29.00 0.39 -17.23
CA ALA A 294 -30.22 1.07 -17.70
C ALA A 294 -29.93 2.28 -18.60
N ASP A 295 -28.87 3.06 -18.31
CA ASP A 295 -28.46 4.18 -19.16
C ASP A 295 -27.92 3.70 -20.52
N ILE A 296 -27.22 2.56 -20.53
CA ILE A 296 -26.69 1.95 -21.76
C ILE A 296 -27.85 1.41 -22.62
N GLU A 297 -28.82 0.76 -21.98
CA GLU A 297 -30.05 0.28 -22.64
C GLU A 297 -30.87 1.45 -23.21
N ALA A 298 -30.87 2.59 -22.51
CA ALA A 298 -31.45 3.85 -22.99
C ALA A 298 -30.61 4.56 -24.08
N GLY A 299 -29.53 3.94 -24.58
CA GLY A 299 -28.73 4.44 -25.69
C GLY A 299 -27.69 5.49 -25.33
N LEU A 300 -27.44 5.76 -24.04
CA LEU A 300 -26.41 6.72 -23.64
C LEU A 300 -24.99 6.20 -23.94
N PRO A 301 -24.09 7.06 -24.43
CA PRO A 301 -22.73 6.65 -24.75
C PRO A 301 -21.96 6.28 -23.48
N ARG A 302 -21.08 5.28 -23.58
CA ARG A 302 -20.21 4.87 -22.47
C ARG A 302 -19.01 5.81 -22.38
N PHE A 303 -18.75 6.34 -21.18
CA PHE A 303 -17.52 7.08 -20.93
C PHE A 303 -16.33 6.13 -20.89
N LYS A 304 -15.30 6.44 -21.69
CA LYS A 304 -14.02 5.73 -21.70
C LYS A 304 -12.95 6.69 -21.20
N LEU A 305 -12.41 6.40 -20.03
CA LEU A 305 -11.31 7.17 -19.47
C LEU A 305 -10.03 6.89 -20.28
N THR A 306 -9.52 7.90 -20.98
CA THR A 306 -8.29 7.83 -21.78
C THR A 306 -7.07 8.34 -21.01
N THR A 307 -7.28 9.17 -19.99
CA THR A 307 -6.23 9.74 -19.15
C THR A 307 -5.73 8.72 -18.12
N LEU A 308 -4.41 8.53 -18.04
CA LEU A 308 -3.78 7.65 -17.05
C LEU A 308 -3.78 8.31 -15.67
N ARG A 309 -4.20 7.58 -14.64
CA ARG A 309 -4.05 8.02 -13.24
C ARG A 309 -2.67 7.63 -12.73
N LEU A 310 -1.86 8.63 -12.38
CA LEU A 310 -0.58 8.39 -11.70
C LEU A 310 -0.84 7.92 -10.26
N THR A 311 -0.03 6.97 -9.79
CA THR A 311 -0.05 6.54 -8.38
C THR A 311 0.58 7.59 -7.48
N PRO A 312 0.31 7.60 -6.15
CA PRO A 312 1.00 8.50 -5.24
C PRO A 312 2.52 8.33 -5.31
N ALA A 313 3.02 7.09 -5.36
CA ALA A 313 4.44 6.77 -5.50
C ALA A 313 5.08 7.40 -6.75
N GLU A 314 4.41 7.37 -7.89
CA GLU A 314 4.87 8.02 -9.12
C GLU A 314 4.81 9.54 -9.01
N ILE A 315 3.75 10.09 -8.41
CA ILE A 315 3.61 11.53 -8.17
C ILE A 315 4.76 12.03 -7.28
N TYR A 316 5.13 11.28 -6.23
CA TYR A 316 6.30 11.57 -5.37
C TYR A 316 7.63 11.59 -6.13
N ARG A 317 7.78 10.70 -7.10
CA ARG A 317 9.00 10.59 -7.91
C ARG A 317 9.12 11.72 -8.93
N LEU A 318 8.00 12.15 -9.50
CA LEU A 318 7.97 13.08 -10.63
C LEU A 318 7.95 14.56 -10.21
N ALA A 319 7.34 14.89 -9.07
CA ALA A 319 7.18 16.28 -8.67
C ALA A 319 8.49 16.91 -8.15
N ALA A 320 8.83 18.10 -8.63
CA ALA A 320 10.00 18.86 -8.19
C ALA A 320 9.76 19.61 -6.87
N GLY A 321 8.50 19.93 -6.55
CA GLY A 321 8.14 20.76 -5.40
C GLY A 321 6.80 20.39 -4.75
N ARG A 322 6.54 20.96 -3.56
CA ARG A 322 5.34 20.66 -2.76
C ARG A 322 4.05 21.08 -3.45
N GLU A 323 4.05 22.25 -4.09
CA GLU A 323 2.89 22.78 -4.81
C GLU A 323 2.54 21.91 -6.01
N GLU A 324 3.54 21.53 -6.83
CA GLU A 324 3.36 20.63 -7.97
C GLU A 324 2.84 19.26 -7.53
N LEU A 325 3.46 18.68 -6.49
CA LEU A 325 3.04 17.40 -5.92
C LEU A 325 1.56 17.43 -5.50
N ILE A 326 1.12 18.52 -4.89
CA ILE A 326 -0.28 18.70 -4.46
C ILE A 326 -1.20 18.90 -5.65
N GLY A 327 -0.78 19.68 -6.65
CA GLY A 327 -1.52 19.85 -7.90
C GLY A 327 -1.79 18.49 -8.55
N LEU A 328 -0.78 17.61 -8.59
CA LEU A 328 -0.91 16.26 -9.10
C LEU A 328 -1.80 15.38 -8.20
N LEU A 329 -1.62 15.39 -6.88
CA LEU A 329 -2.46 14.63 -5.96
C LEU A 329 -3.94 15.05 -6.01
N ARG A 330 -4.24 16.34 -6.16
CA ARG A 330 -5.60 16.86 -6.40
C ARG A 330 -6.13 16.43 -7.76
N ARG A 331 -5.35 16.62 -8.83
CA ARG A 331 -5.74 16.21 -10.18
C ARG A 331 -6.15 14.74 -10.21
N TYR A 332 -5.38 13.87 -9.57
CA TYR A 332 -5.66 12.44 -9.50
C TYR A 332 -6.56 12.02 -8.32
N GLY A 333 -7.19 12.97 -7.62
CA GLY A 333 -8.22 12.74 -6.61
C GLY A 333 -7.75 12.08 -5.32
N TYR A 334 -6.45 12.12 -5.02
CA TYR A 334 -5.87 11.69 -3.73
C TYR A 334 -5.99 12.76 -2.64
N LEU A 335 -6.27 14.00 -3.03
CA LEU A 335 -6.66 15.12 -2.18
C LEU A 335 -7.93 15.77 -2.79
N ILE A 336 -8.82 16.28 -1.94
CA ILE A 336 -10.05 16.96 -2.40
C ILE A 336 -9.71 18.37 -2.83
#